data_AF-A0A0D1JBT6-F1
#
_entry.id   AF-A0A0D1JBT6-F1
#
_cell.length_a   1.000
_cell.length_b   1.000
_cell.length_c   1.000
_cell.angle_alpha   90.00
_cell.angle_beta   90.00
_cell.angle_gamma   90.00
#
_symmetry.space_group_name_H-M   'P 1'
#
loop_
_entity.id
_entity.type
_entity.pdbx_description
1 polymer ?
#
loop_
_entity_poly.entity_id
_entity_poly.type
_entity_poly.pdbx_seq_one_letter_code
_entity_poly.pdbx_strand_id
1 'polypeptide(L)' 'MGRKILIADIFKKEGKEHLCLIENPVDINAVYDEAYQLRKQHKCDLWVRILRLSAETSEIENVMFSYQSHNELDI' A
#
# COMPACT_ATOMS: atom_id res chain seq x y z
N MET A 1 12.52 4.32 -19.40
CA MET A 1 12.93 4.56 -18.00
C MET A 1 11.77 4.11 -17.13
N GLY A 2 11.97 3.08 -16.31
CA GLY A 2 10.90 2.51 -15.47
C GLY A 2 10.66 3.39 -14.24
N ARG A 3 9.39 3.56 -13.85
CA ARG A 3 9.03 4.24 -12.60
C ARG A 3 9.51 3.39 -11.43
N LYS A 4 10.49 3.87 -10.68
CA LYS A 4 11.03 3.17 -9.50
C LYS A 4 10.18 3.53 -8.28
N ILE A 5 9.81 2.56 -7.47
CA ILE A 5 9.21 2.84 -6.16
C ILE A 5 10.34 3.02 -5.15
N LEU A 6 10.35 4.14 -4.43
CA LEU A 6 11.36 4.44 -3.42
C LEU A 6 10.93 3.93 -2.05
N ILE A 7 9.68 4.18 -1.69
CA ILE A 7 9.13 3.83 -0.38
C ILE A 7 7.63 3.68 -0.48
N ALA A 8 7.08 2.76 0.31
CA ALA A 8 5.64 2.63 0.51
C ALA A 8 5.34 2.58 2.01
N ASP A 9 4.40 3.41 2.44
CA ASP A 9 3.87 3.42 3.80
C ASP A 9 2.46 2.83 3.79
N ILE A 10 2.15 2.02 4.79
CA ILE A 10 0.83 1.42 4.99
C ILE A 10 0.25 1.93 6.30
N PHE A 11 -0.97 2.48 6.25
CA PHE A 11 -1.66 3.05 7.39
C PHE A 11 -3.06 2.46 7.53
N LYS A 12 -3.57 2.38 8.76
CA LYS A 12 -5.02 2.22 8.98
C LYS A 12 -5.74 3.50 8.57
N LYS A 13 -6.85 3.36 7.84
CA LYS A 13 -7.75 4.49 7.52
C LYS A 13 -8.31 5.12 8.79
N GLU A 14 -8.70 4.29 9.74
CA GLU A 14 -9.19 4.71 11.04
C GLU A 14 -7.99 5.04 11.94
N GLY A 15 -7.95 6.25 12.49
CA GLY A 15 -6.89 6.69 13.40
C GLY A 15 -5.55 7.04 12.73
N LYS A 16 -5.37 6.79 11.41
CA LYS A 16 -4.11 7.04 10.67
C LYS A 16 -2.89 6.38 11.32
N GLU A 17 -3.09 5.26 12.01
CA GLU A 17 -2.01 4.49 12.62
C GLU A 17 -1.12 3.90 11.52
N HIS A 18 0.19 4.12 11.61
CA HIS A 18 1.17 3.51 10.71
C HIS A 18 1.37 2.04 11.07
N LEU A 19 1.33 1.17 10.07
CA LEU A 19 1.45 -0.28 10.24
C LEU A 19 2.77 -0.82 9.72
N CYS A 20 3.18 -0.38 8.53
CA CYS A 20 4.34 -0.94 7.86
C CYS A 20 5.00 0.08 6.95
N LEU A 21 6.32 0.02 6.90
CA LEU A 21 7.17 0.77 5.99
C LEU A 21 7.91 -0.22 5.10
N ILE A 22 7.82 -0.03 3.79
CA ILE A 22 8.52 -0.85 2.80
C ILE A 22 9.48 0.05 2.03
N GLU A 23 10.77 -0.06 2.32
CA GLU A 23 11.82 0.70 1.66
C GLU A 23 12.30 -0.01 0.39
N ASN A 24 12.46 0.73 -0.70
CA ASN A 24 12.90 0.26 -2.01
C ASN A 24 12.25 -1.07 -2.45
N PRO A 25 10.90 -1.17 -2.46
CA PRO A 25 10.24 -2.39 -2.86
C PRO A 25 10.62 -2.76 -4.30
N VAL A 26 10.78 -4.07 -4.53
CA VAL A 26 11.14 -4.63 -5.83
C VAL A 26 10.15 -4.18 -6.91
N ASP A 27 8.87 -4.25 -6.61
CA ASP A 27 7.78 -3.81 -7.45
C ASP A 27 6.53 -3.46 -6.63
N ILE A 28 5.46 -3.08 -7.33
CA ILE A 28 4.20 -2.68 -6.71
C ILE A 28 3.42 -3.84 -6.10
N ASN A 29 3.59 -5.07 -6.61
CA ASN A 29 2.89 -6.25 -6.10
C ASN A 29 3.40 -6.58 -4.70
N ALA A 30 4.70 -6.47 -4.44
CA ALA A 30 5.25 -6.65 -3.09
C ALA A 30 4.59 -5.71 -2.06
N VAL A 31 4.30 -4.46 -2.45
CA VAL A 31 3.60 -3.49 -1.61
C VAL A 31 2.13 -3.89 -1.41
N TYR A 32 1.46 -4.31 -2.49
CA TYR A 32 0.05 -4.66 -2.47
C TYR A 32 -0.22 -5.97 -1.71
N ASP A 33 0.66 -6.95 -1.83
CA ASP A 33 0.58 -8.21 -1.10
C ASP A 33 0.68 -7.97 0.41
N GLU A 34 1.65 -7.17 0.84
CA GLU A 34 1.81 -6.78 2.24
C GLU A 34 0.58 -6.03 2.77
N ALA A 35 0.09 -5.04 2.00
CA ALA A 35 -1.13 -4.30 2.34
C ALA A 35 -2.35 -5.23 2.43
N TYR A 36 -2.44 -6.23 1.56
CA TYR A 36 -3.55 -7.19 1.56
C TYR A 36 -3.51 -8.11 2.79
N GLN A 37 -2.32 -8.59 3.19
CA GLN A 37 -2.14 -9.38 4.41
C GLN A 37 -2.47 -8.57 5.66
N LEU A 38 -1.94 -7.36 5.78
CA LEU A 38 -2.22 -6.46 6.91
C LEU A 38 -3.71 -6.11 6.98
N ARG A 39 -4.36 -5.88 5.84
CA ARG A 39 -5.81 -5.63 5.77
C ARG A 39 -6.60 -6.81 6.31
N LYS A 40 -6.24 -8.05 5.94
CA LYS A 40 -6.86 -9.28 6.46
C LYS A 40 -6.60 -9.46 7.96
N GLN A 41 -5.38 -9.22 8.42
CA GLN A 41 -4.98 -9.35 9.83
C GLN A 41 -5.70 -8.35 10.74
N HIS A 42 -5.74 -7.07 10.34
CA HIS A 42 -6.34 -6.00 11.13
C HIS A 42 -7.84 -5.82 10.91
N LYS A 43 -8.42 -6.46 9.87
CA LYS A 43 -9.84 -6.41 9.52
C LYS A 43 -10.38 -4.98 9.37
N CYS A 44 -9.57 -4.11 8.76
CA CYS A 44 -9.89 -2.70 8.58
C CYS A 44 -9.42 -2.19 7.22
N ASP A 45 -9.95 -1.03 6.82
CA ASP A 45 -9.51 -0.34 5.61
C ASP A 45 -8.09 0.20 5.80
N LEU A 46 -7.23 -0.03 4.80
CA LEU A 46 -5.87 0.50 4.79
C LEU A 46 -5.67 1.55 3.69
N TRP A 47 -4.77 2.49 3.95
CA TRP A 47 -4.22 3.42 2.98
C TRP A 47 -2.75 3.08 2.74
N VAL A 48 -2.39 2.95 1.47
CA VAL A 48 -1.02 2.73 1.04
C VAL A 48 -0.55 3.98 0.31
N ARG A 49 0.48 4.64 0.84
CA ARG A 49 1.11 5.81 0.23
C ARG A 49 2.42 5.38 -0.40
N ILE A 50 2.55 5.56 -1.70
CA ILE A 50 3.69 5.11 -2.50
C ILE A 50 4.40 6.33 -3.06
N LEU A 51 5.69 6.44 -2.77
CA LEU A 51 6.56 7.43 -3.39
C LEU A 51 7.26 6.79 -4.59
N ARG A 52 6.98 7.31 -5.78
CA ARG A 52 7.64 6.90 -7.03
C ARG A 52 8.65 7.95 -7.46
N LEU A 53 9.78 7.49 -7.97
CA LEU A 53 10.73 8.31 -8.70
C LEU A 53 10.47 8.10 -10.20
N SER A 54 10.05 9.18 -10.85
CA SER A 54 10.03 9.34 -12.30
C SER A 54 11.30 10.08 -12.73
N ALA A 55 11.62 10.07 -14.03
CA ALA A 55 12.92 10.52 -14.55
C ALA A 55 13.34 11.94 -14.09
N GLU A 56 12.38 12.82 -13.80
CA GLU A 56 12.62 14.22 -13.42
C GLU A 56 11.86 14.64 -12.15
N THR A 57 11.00 13.77 -11.60
CA THR A 57 10.07 14.14 -10.53
C THR A 57 9.80 13.00 -9.56
N SER A 58 9.41 13.35 -8.34
CA SER A 58 8.83 12.42 -7.39
C SER A 58 7.31 12.53 -7.41
N GLU A 59 6.62 11.40 -7.52
CA GLU A 59 5.16 11.32 -7.51
C GLU A 59 4.69 10.55 -6.28
N ILE A 60 3.69 11.09 -5.57
CA ILE A 60 3.04 10.39 -4.45
C ILE A 60 1.72 9.85 -4.94
N GLU A 61 1.57 8.53 -4.88
CA GLU A 61 0.35 7.80 -5.17
C GLU A 61 -0.27 7.30 -3.87
N ASN A 62 -1.58 7.45 -3.69
CA ASN A 62 -2.29 6.92 -2.53
C ASN A 62 -3.34 5.93 -2.99
N VAL A 63 -3.28 4.71 -2.47
CA VAL A 63 -4.15 3.59 -2.84
C VAL A 63 -4.90 3.12 -1.61
N MET A 64 -6.22 2.94 -1.72
CA MET A 64 -7.06 2.46 -0.63
C MET A 64 -7.36 0.97 -0.79
N PHE A 65 -7.15 0.23 0.29
CA PHE A 65 -7.43 -1.19 0.41
C PHE A 65 -8.62 -1.38 1.37
N SER A 66 -9.83 -1.38 0.81
CA SER A 66 -11.08 -1.56 1.57
C SER A 66 -11.20 -2.98 2.11
N TYR A 67 -11.51 -3.12 3.40
CA TYR A 67 -11.84 -4.42 3.99
C TYR A 67 -13.20 -4.93 3.50
N GLN A 68 -14.20 -4.03 3.46
CA GLN A 68 -15.60 -4.37 3.14
C GLN A 68 -15.79 -4.86 1.70
N SER A 69 -14.99 -4.37 0.75
CA SER A 69 -15.20 -4.60 -0.69
C SER A 69 -14.61 -5.91 -1.23
N HIS A 70 -13.98 -6.73 -0.40
CA HIS A 70 -13.22 -7.92 -0.86
C HIS A 70 -13.50 -9.19 -0.05
N ASN A 71 -14.54 -9.19 0.79
CA ASN A 71 -14.95 -10.37 1.56
C ASN A 71 -15.84 -11.35 0.75
N GLU A 72 -16.02 -11.15 -0.56
CA GLU A 72 -16.88 -12.01 -1.39
C GLU A 72 -16.13 -13.03 -2.28
N LEU A 73 -14.79 -13.11 -2.22
CA LEU A 73 -14.00 -14.01 -3.09
C LEU A 73 -13.10 -15.02 -2.35
N ASP A 74 -13.23 -15.14 -1.03
CA ASP A 74 -12.60 -16.19 -0.22
C ASP A 74 -13.73 -17.13 0.32
N ILE A 75 -14.37 -17.87 -0.60
CA ILE A 75 -15.29 -19.00 -0.29
C ILE A 75 -14.84 -20.22 -1.09
#